data_AF-A0A0R1ZVK2-F1
#
_entry.id   AF-A0A0R1ZVK2-F1
#
_cell.length_a   1.000
_cell.length_b   1.000
_cell.length_c   1.000
_cell.angle_alpha   90.00
_cell.angle_beta   90.00
_cell.angle_gamma   90.00
#
_symmetry.space_group_name_H-M   'P 1'
#
loop_
_entity.id
_entity.type
_entity.pdbx_description
1 polymer ?
#
loop_
_entity_poly.entity_id
_entity_poly.type
_entity_poly.pdbx_seq_one_letter_code
_entity_poly.pdbx_strand_id
1 'polypeptide(L)'
;MSAKHLFTKILVASSLLLGGAALTSPAATPTLAATSTPTETASVKSALSDTSTYVDNQLTTLATNGSDLMQDVPEWMVLGYARSGAQNTTFATKYLATVGATLSAGKAFGYGNNTDYARVALAVTALGGNAEDVAGNNLFAHMSSLEDVTKQGLNGAIFALLAVDANPHYNFPTATDGTQNTKQSLVDYILGKELQGGGWNLYGSTADVDITAMTIQALAPYKSQASVKAAIDRGVKVMSTEQQADGGYTSYGTVNVESTDQVVVALTALGVNPVNAEFTKNGHTLLDNILAFHIAGSGFKHTPTGAVDGMATEQSFYALVAYERFLNGQTSLYDMSDLHQAATPAPAKDPEKTTATKAKTDTSSTKQETTAPVTKSGTAKAKTTSSAKADTNTAPATDATSAAAATKQKRGAASNQSQPAATAKQTSGKALPQLGTSSALLLSAIGLALLGLVFVIGRKVRFNA
;
A
#
# COMPACT_ATOMS: atom_id res chain seq x y z
N MET A 1 15.84 58.30 -23.91
CA MET A 1 15.04 58.30 -25.15
C MET A 1 15.63 57.28 -26.11
N SER A 2 14.80 56.67 -26.97
CA SER A 2 15.21 55.68 -27.98
C SER A 2 15.69 56.35 -29.27
N ALA A 3 16.38 55.57 -30.13
CA ALA A 3 16.66 55.73 -31.57
C ALA A 3 18.16 55.77 -31.92
N LYS A 4 18.62 55.21 -33.05
CA LYS A 4 18.20 54.04 -33.86
C LYS A 4 19.25 53.87 -34.98
N HIS A 5 19.44 52.64 -35.46
CA HIS A 5 20.09 52.30 -36.75
C HIS A 5 21.60 52.57 -36.84
N LEU A 6 22.40 51.91 -37.68
CA LEU A 6 22.38 50.66 -38.45
C LEU A 6 23.60 50.85 -39.36
N PHE A 7 24.69 50.09 -39.17
CA PHE A 7 25.87 50.22 -40.04
C PHE A 7 26.34 48.87 -40.56
N THR A 8 26.37 48.79 -41.88
CA THR A 8 26.87 47.68 -42.70
C THR A 8 28.37 47.46 -42.49
N LYS A 9 28.81 46.19 -42.44
CA LYS A 9 29.94 45.65 -43.24
C LYS A 9 30.17 44.17 -42.97
N ILE A 10 30.32 43.40 -44.05
CA ILE A 10 30.89 42.06 -44.06
C ILE A 10 32.39 42.20 -44.31
N LEU A 11 33.22 41.57 -43.49
CA LEU A 11 34.52 41.04 -43.94
C LEU A 11 34.90 39.82 -43.09
N VAL A 12 35.49 38.82 -43.73
CA VAL A 12 35.90 37.54 -43.13
C VAL A 12 37.29 37.68 -42.52
N ALA A 13 37.48 37.25 -41.27
CA ALA A 13 38.79 36.94 -40.70
C ALA A 13 38.70 35.90 -39.57
N SER A 14 39.65 34.97 -39.60
CA SER A 14 39.82 33.78 -38.77
C SER A 14 39.72 33.94 -37.25
N SER A 15 39.14 32.94 -36.58
CA SER A 15 39.45 32.51 -35.21
C SER A 15 38.99 31.06 -35.06
N LEU A 16 39.84 30.07 -34.80
CA LEU A 16 40.69 29.76 -33.63
C LEU A 16 40.07 28.55 -32.91
N LEU A 17 40.85 27.47 -32.75
CA LEU A 17 40.41 26.25 -32.07
C LEU A 17 40.13 26.54 -30.60
N LEU A 18 39.07 25.93 -30.05
CA LEU A 18 39.10 25.41 -28.68
C LEU A 18 38.35 24.07 -28.68
N GLY A 19 38.99 23.02 -28.15
CA GLY A 19 38.46 21.67 -28.22
C GLY A 19 37.24 21.50 -27.31
N GLY A 20 36.10 21.16 -27.91
CA GLY A 20 34.97 20.62 -27.17
C GLY A 20 35.29 19.22 -26.68
N ALA A 21 35.78 19.09 -25.45
CA ALA A 21 35.85 17.82 -24.76
C ALA A 21 34.41 17.31 -24.55
N ALA A 22 33.97 16.41 -25.43
CA ALA A 22 32.74 15.67 -25.21
C ALA A 22 32.93 14.80 -23.97
N LEU A 23 32.47 15.30 -22.82
CA LEU A 23 32.25 14.48 -21.63
C LEU A 23 31.10 13.52 -21.92
N THR A 24 31.40 12.48 -22.70
CA THR A 24 30.60 11.27 -22.73
C THR A 24 30.70 10.65 -21.35
N SER A 25 29.74 11.01 -20.49
CA SER A 25 29.48 10.25 -19.27
C SER A 25 29.31 8.79 -19.71
N PRO A 26 30.15 7.85 -19.25
CA PRO A 26 29.93 6.46 -19.56
C PRO A 26 28.59 6.10 -18.94
N ALA A 27 27.59 5.81 -19.78
CA ALA A 27 26.36 5.21 -19.32
C ALA A 27 26.77 3.99 -18.48
N ALA A 28 26.39 3.98 -17.20
CA ALA A 28 26.73 2.91 -16.30
C ALA A 28 26.11 1.64 -16.87
N THR A 29 26.93 0.81 -17.54
CA THR A 29 26.55 -0.54 -17.91
C THR A 29 26.08 -1.21 -16.63
N PRO A 30 24.85 -1.74 -16.57
CA PRO A 30 24.41 -2.46 -15.39
C PRO A 30 25.41 -3.59 -15.17
N THR A 31 26.13 -3.53 -14.04
CA THR A 31 27.05 -4.59 -13.65
C THR A 31 26.24 -5.87 -13.63
N LEU A 32 26.63 -6.83 -14.49
CA LEU A 32 25.96 -8.12 -14.61
C LEU A 32 25.75 -8.67 -13.22
N ALA A 33 24.47 -8.81 -12.84
CA ALA A 33 24.08 -9.15 -11.49
C ALA A 33 24.70 -10.50 -11.11
N ALA A 34 24.92 -10.71 -9.81
CA ALA A 34 25.03 -12.07 -9.30
C ALA A 34 23.77 -12.82 -9.77
N THR A 35 23.95 -13.79 -10.66
CA THR A 35 22.86 -14.68 -11.07
C THR A 35 22.64 -15.67 -9.94
N SER A 36 21.37 -15.88 -9.56
CA SER A 36 20.98 -16.94 -8.64
C SER A 36 21.56 -18.26 -9.10
N THR A 37 21.89 -19.15 -8.17
CA THR A 37 22.38 -20.46 -8.60
C THR A 37 21.27 -21.21 -9.36
N PRO A 38 21.59 -22.08 -10.33
CA PRO A 38 20.57 -22.90 -11.00
C PRO A 38 19.73 -23.71 -10.00
N THR A 39 20.35 -24.12 -8.88
CA THR A 39 19.69 -24.83 -7.76
C THR A 39 18.73 -23.93 -7.00
N GLU A 40 19.13 -22.72 -6.61
CA GLU A 40 18.27 -21.74 -5.93
C GLU A 40 17.06 -21.38 -6.79
N THR A 41 17.27 -21.13 -8.09
CA THR A 41 16.21 -20.82 -9.06
C THR A 41 15.22 -21.99 -9.20
N ALA A 42 15.71 -23.23 -9.22
CA ALA A 42 14.86 -24.43 -9.23
C ALA A 42 14.07 -24.60 -7.92
N SER A 43 14.67 -24.34 -6.77
CA SER A 43 14.01 -24.40 -5.46
C SER A 43 12.90 -23.36 -5.31
N VAL A 44 13.15 -22.11 -5.73
CA VAL A 44 12.13 -21.05 -5.79
C VAL A 44 10.97 -21.45 -6.69
N LYS A 45 11.26 -21.96 -7.89
CA LYS A 45 10.21 -22.43 -8.80
C LYS A 45 9.38 -23.58 -8.23
N SER A 46 10.01 -24.49 -7.47
CA SER A 46 9.29 -25.57 -6.79
C SER A 46 8.36 -25.04 -5.71
N ALA A 47 8.85 -24.16 -4.82
CA ALA A 47 8.04 -23.57 -3.75
C ALA A 47 6.89 -22.72 -4.30
N LEU A 48 7.13 -21.95 -5.36
CA LEU A 48 6.09 -21.19 -6.06
C LEU A 48 5.03 -22.10 -6.68
N SER A 49 5.41 -23.23 -7.29
CA SER A 49 4.46 -24.20 -7.86
C SER A 49 3.61 -24.90 -6.79
N ASP A 50 4.22 -25.31 -5.68
CA ASP A 50 3.53 -25.90 -4.52
C ASP A 50 2.53 -24.89 -3.93
N THR A 51 2.99 -23.67 -3.65
CA THR A 51 2.18 -22.62 -3.03
C THR A 51 1.06 -22.14 -3.95
N SER A 52 1.31 -22.02 -5.26
CA SER A 52 0.28 -21.66 -6.25
C SER A 52 -0.83 -22.72 -6.28
N THR A 53 -0.47 -24.00 -6.26
CA THR A 53 -1.44 -25.11 -6.18
C THR A 53 -2.23 -25.07 -4.86
N TYR A 54 -1.56 -24.81 -3.74
CA TYR A 54 -2.21 -24.65 -2.43
C TYR A 54 -3.21 -23.48 -2.45
N VAL A 55 -2.80 -22.31 -2.92
CA VAL A 55 -3.64 -21.09 -2.99
C VAL A 55 -4.82 -21.26 -3.95
N ASP A 56 -4.65 -21.85 -5.12
CA ASP A 56 -5.77 -22.06 -6.06
C ASP A 56 -6.87 -22.95 -5.47
N ASN A 57 -6.48 -24.00 -4.73
CA ASN A 57 -7.42 -24.86 -4.00
C ASN A 57 -8.17 -24.07 -2.89
N GLN A 58 -7.49 -23.18 -2.17
CA GLN A 58 -8.12 -22.33 -1.15
C GLN A 58 -9.14 -21.37 -1.78
N LEU A 59 -8.73 -20.62 -2.81
CA LEU A 59 -9.59 -19.66 -3.49
C LEU A 59 -10.79 -20.34 -4.19
N THR A 60 -10.58 -21.52 -4.79
CA THR A 60 -11.68 -22.35 -5.35
C THR A 60 -12.67 -22.79 -4.28
N THR A 61 -12.17 -23.19 -3.10
CA THR A 61 -13.01 -23.62 -1.98
C THR A 61 -13.86 -22.45 -1.46
N LEU A 62 -13.26 -21.28 -1.21
CA LEU A 62 -13.96 -20.07 -0.77
C LEU A 62 -14.95 -19.55 -1.85
N ALA A 63 -14.62 -19.73 -3.14
CA ALA A 63 -15.54 -19.42 -4.23
C ALA A 63 -16.81 -20.29 -4.20
N THR A 64 -16.71 -21.55 -3.81
CA THR A 64 -17.78 -22.56 -3.99
C THR A 64 -18.54 -22.94 -2.71
N ASN A 65 -17.96 -22.78 -1.53
CA ASN A 65 -18.53 -23.21 -0.25
C ASN A 65 -19.55 -22.22 0.40
N GLY A 66 -19.78 -21.06 -0.22
CA GLY A 66 -20.68 -20.02 0.32
C GLY A 66 -20.01 -18.99 1.26
N SER A 67 -18.69 -18.96 1.36
CA SER A 67 -17.92 -17.94 2.11
C SER A 67 -18.23 -16.50 1.68
N ASP A 68 -18.11 -15.57 2.63
CA ASP A 68 -18.17 -14.13 2.39
C ASP A 68 -16.77 -13.67 1.96
N LEU A 69 -16.58 -13.47 0.66
CA LEU A 69 -15.26 -13.16 0.09
C LEU A 69 -14.67 -11.83 0.61
N MET A 70 -15.48 -10.91 1.15
CA MET A 70 -14.99 -9.64 1.73
C MET A 70 -14.61 -9.78 3.22
N GLN A 71 -14.81 -10.96 3.81
CA GLN A 71 -14.45 -11.28 5.18
C GLN A 71 -13.44 -12.42 5.31
N ASP A 72 -13.51 -13.39 4.38
CA ASP A 72 -12.81 -14.67 4.42
C ASP A 72 -11.61 -14.75 3.45
N VAL A 73 -11.51 -13.86 2.45
CA VAL A 73 -10.40 -13.83 1.49
C VAL A 73 -9.50 -12.62 1.77
N PRO A 74 -8.19 -12.82 2.03
CA PRO A 74 -7.24 -11.73 2.14
C PRO A 74 -6.76 -11.27 0.75
N GLU A 75 -6.77 -9.96 0.51
CA GLU A 75 -6.45 -9.36 -0.79
C GLU A 75 -5.02 -9.64 -1.28
N TRP A 76 -4.09 -9.92 -0.37
CA TRP A 76 -2.72 -10.31 -0.70
C TRP A 76 -2.63 -11.67 -1.41
N MET A 77 -3.47 -12.62 -0.99
CA MET A 77 -3.62 -13.90 -1.68
C MET A 77 -4.15 -13.70 -3.10
N VAL A 78 -5.12 -12.80 -3.27
CA VAL A 78 -5.71 -12.43 -4.58
C VAL A 78 -4.65 -11.79 -5.49
N LEU A 79 -3.87 -10.85 -4.96
CA LEU A 79 -2.82 -10.16 -5.71
C LEU A 79 -1.74 -11.14 -6.18
N GLY A 80 -1.18 -11.96 -5.28
CA GLY A 80 -0.20 -12.99 -5.63
C GLY A 80 -0.76 -13.97 -6.66
N TYR A 81 -1.99 -14.45 -6.43
CA TYR A 81 -2.66 -15.39 -7.32
C TYR A 81 -2.80 -14.83 -8.74
N ALA A 82 -3.43 -13.67 -8.90
CA ALA A 82 -3.69 -13.09 -10.21
C ALA A 82 -2.40 -12.70 -10.94
N ARG A 83 -1.39 -12.19 -10.20
CA ARG A 83 -0.11 -11.76 -10.79
C ARG A 83 0.84 -12.92 -11.12
N SER A 84 0.61 -14.11 -10.58
CA SER A 84 1.29 -15.37 -10.99
C SER A 84 0.90 -15.86 -12.39
N GLY A 85 -0.18 -15.30 -12.97
CA GLY A 85 -0.75 -15.77 -14.24
C GLY A 85 -1.72 -16.94 -14.10
N ALA A 86 -1.93 -17.47 -12.90
CA ALA A 86 -2.95 -18.48 -12.62
C ALA A 86 -4.37 -18.03 -13.03
N GLN A 87 -5.21 -18.97 -13.45
CA GLN A 87 -6.51 -18.70 -14.09
C GLN A 87 -7.66 -19.41 -13.39
N ASN A 88 -8.35 -18.70 -12.50
CA ASN A 88 -9.58 -19.16 -11.86
C ASN A 88 -10.68 -18.12 -12.09
N THR A 89 -11.27 -18.20 -13.28
CA THR A 89 -12.31 -17.29 -13.74
C THR A 89 -13.56 -17.33 -12.85
N THR A 90 -13.85 -18.48 -12.23
CA THR A 90 -14.94 -18.64 -11.25
C THR A 90 -14.71 -17.79 -10.00
N PHE A 91 -13.53 -17.92 -9.37
CA PHE A 91 -13.14 -17.09 -8.23
C PHE A 91 -13.11 -15.61 -8.61
N ALA A 92 -12.43 -15.26 -9.72
CA ALA A 92 -12.31 -13.87 -10.19
C ALA A 92 -13.69 -13.22 -10.40
N THR A 93 -14.59 -13.88 -11.14
CA THR A 93 -15.95 -13.39 -11.39
C THR A 93 -16.73 -13.21 -10.10
N LYS A 94 -16.67 -14.19 -9.18
CA LYS A 94 -17.38 -14.11 -7.90
C LYS A 94 -16.81 -13.00 -7.01
N TYR A 95 -15.49 -12.83 -6.94
CA TYR A 95 -14.84 -11.78 -6.16
C TYR A 95 -15.29 -10.40 -6.66
N LEU A 96 -15.11 -10.13 -7.96
CA LEU A 96 -15.50 -8.86 -8.59
C LEU A 96 -17.00 -8.54 -8.40
N ALA A 97 -17.88 -9.53 -8.58
CA ALA A 97 -19.31 -9.36 -8.32
C ALA A 97 -19.62 -9.08 -6.83
N THR A 98 -18.87 -9.69 -5.91
CA THR A 98 -19.03 -9.47 -4.46
C THR A 98 -18.58 -8.06 -4.05
N VAL A 99 -17.49 -7.53 -4.64
CA VAL A 99 -17.07 -6.13 -4.44
C VAL A 99 -18.18 -5.18 -4.92
N GLY A 100 -18.70 -5.37 -6.14
CA GLY A 100 -19.78 -4.55 -6.69
C GLY A 100 -21.08 -4.62 -5.89
N ALA A 101 -21.44 -5.80 -5.35
CA ALA A 101 -22.59 -5.96 -4.46
C ALA A 101 -22.39 -5.24 -3.11
N THR A 102 -21.18 -5.29 -2.55
CA THR A 102 -20.81 -4.62 -1.29
C THR A 102 -20.95 -3.10 -1.41
N LEU A 103 -20.40 -2.53 -2.48
CA LEU A 103 -20.52 -1.10 -2.81
C LEU A 103 -21.97 -0.69 -3.05
N SER A 104 -22.70 -1.45 -3.87
CA SER A 104 -24.12 -1.18 -4.18
C SER A 104 -25.03 -1.23 -2.94
N ALA A 105 -24.64 -2.00 -1.92
CA ALA A 105 -25.33 -2.08 -0.63
C ALA A 105 -24.91 -0.99 0.37
N GLY A 106 -24.00 -0.09 0.01
CA GLY A 106 -23.46 0.94 0.91
C GLY A 106 -22.65 0.36 2.08
N LYS A 107 -22.10 -0.86 1.93
CA LYS A 107 -21.32 -1.52 2.97
C LYS A 107 -19.84 -1.16 2.85
N ALA A 108 -19.19 -1.01 4.01
CA ALA A 108 -17.74 -0.86 4.09
C ALA A 108 -17.02 -2.21 3.93
N PHE A 109 -15.83 -2.18 3.34
CA PHE A 109 -14.86 -3.28 3.41
C PHE A 109 -14.10 -3.22 4.74
N GLY A 110 -13.83 -4.37 5.36
CA GLY A 110 -13.01 -4.42 6.58
C GLY A 110 -13.51 -3.51 7.71
N TYR A 111 -12.70 -2.52 8.08
CA TYR A 111 -13.01 -1.47 9.05
C TYR A 111 -13.53 -0.18 8.42
N GLY A 112 -13.65 -0.12 7.08
CA GLY A 112 -14.07 1.05 6.32
C GLY A 112 -13.01 2.14 6.18
N ASN A 113 -11.74 1.80 6.37
CA ASN A 113 -10.63 2.75 6.31
C ASN A 113 -10.02 2.82 4.90
N ASN A 114 -9.21 3.85 4.63
CA ASN A 114 -8.57 4.05 3.31
C ASN A 114 -7.74 2.84 2.86
N THR A 115 -7.02 2.20 3.79
CA THR A 115 -6.23 1.01 3.47
C THR A 115 -7.07 -0.21 3.09
N ASP A 116 -8.32 -0.34 3.55
CA ASP A 116 -9.22 -1.41 3.12
C ASP A 116 -9.64 -1.21 1.66
N TYR A 117 -10.06 0.02 1.29
CA TYR A 117 -10.42 0.36 -0.09
C TYR A 117 -9.23 0.26 -1.05
N ALA A 118 -8.03 0.65 -0.62
CA ALA A 118 -6.80 0.50 -1.40
C ALA A 118 -6.47 -0.97 -1.71
N ARG A 119 -6.59 -1.85 -0.71
CA ARG A 119 -6.34 -3.31 -0.87
C ARG A 119 -7.36 -3.95 -1.81
N VAL A 120 -8.63 -3.58 -1.68
CA VAL A 120 -9.69 -4.04 -2.61
C VAL A 120 -9.46 -3.50 -4.02
N ALA A 121 -9.03 -2.24 -4.20
CA ALA A 121 -8.71 -1.69 -5.51
C ALA A 121 -7.55 -2.43 -6.20
N LEU A 122 -6.49 -2.79 -5.45
CA LEU A 122 -5.40 -3.63 -5.94
C LEU A 122 -5.90 -5.01 -6.38
N ALA A 123 -6.73 -5.67 -5.57
CA ALA A 123 -7.30 -6.98 -5.89
C ALA A 123 -8.23 -6.94 -7.12
N VAL A 124 -9.09 -5.92 -7.23
CA VAL A 124 -9.97 -5.70 -8.40
C VAL A 124 -9.14 -5.52 -9.68
N THR A 125 -8.10 -4.69 -9.62
CA THR A 125 -7.23 -4.40 -10.77
C THR A 125 -6.45 -5.63 -11.19
N ALA A 126 -5.92 -6.40 -10.23
CA ALA A 126 -5.17 -7.62 -10.51
C ALA A 126 -6.03 -8.69 -11.19
N LEU A 127 -7.31 -8.77 -10.83
CA LEU A 127 -8.31 -9.63 -11.48
C LEU A 127 -8.88 -9.07 -12.80
N GLY A 128 -8.34 -7.96 -13.32
CA GLY A 128 -8.73 -7.35 -14.59
C GLY A 128 -10.01 -6.49 -14.55
N GLY A 129 -10.54 -6.20 -13.36
CA GLY A 129 -11.61 -5.22 -13.18
C GLY A 129 -11.10 -3.78 -13.14
N ASN A 130 -11.98 -2.82 -13.40
CA ASN A 130 -11.69 -1.40 -13.25
C ASN A 130 -12.04 -0.92 -11.82
N ALA A 131 -11.05 -0.47 -11.06
CA ALA A 131 -11.24 0.06 -9.70
C ALA A 131 -11.87 1.47 -9.65
N GLU A 132 -11.82 2.24 -10.74
CA GLU A 132 -12.57 3.50 -10.88
C GLU A 132 -14.06 3.29 -11.19
N ASP A 133 -14.44 2.11 -11.71
CA ASP A 133 -15.82 1.76 -12.03
C ASP A 133 -16.11 0.29 -11.68
N VAL A 134 -16.41 0.07 -10.40
CA VAL A 134 -16.94 -1.18 -9.88
C VAL A 134 -18.46 -1.04 -9.71
N ALA A 135 -19.20 -1.53 -10.70
CA ALA A 135 -20.67 -1.44 -10.74
C ALA A 135 -21.21 0.00 -10.58
N GLY A 136 -20.55 0.99 -11.18
CA GLY A 136 -20.90 2.42 -11.07
C GLY A 136 -20.30 3.14 -9.87
N ASN A 137 -19.40 2.51 -9.11
CA ASN A 137 -18.77 3.07 -7.92
C ASN A 137 -17.24 3.13 -8.07
N ASN A 138 -16.63 4.26 -7.70
CA ASN A 138 -15.19 4.46 -7.76
C ASN A 138 -14.55 4.18 -6.39
N LEU A 139 -13.66 3.18 -6.29
CA LEU A 139 -12.98 2.82 -5.04
C LEU A 139 -12.05 3.94 -4.54
N PHE A 140 -11.50 4.76 -5.45
CA PHE A 140 -10.66 5.91 -5.13
C PHE A 140 -11.45 7.11 -4.57
N ALA A 141 -12.79 7.08 -4.59
CA ALA A 141 -13.61 8.13 -3.95
C ALA A 141 -13.34 8.25 -2.45
N HIS A 142 -13.13 7.13 -1.76
CA HIS A 142 -12.76 7.11 -0.34
C HIS A 142 -11.39 7.74 -0.06
N MET A 143 -10.49 7.73 -1.05
CA MET A 143 -9.11 8.22 -0.98
C MET A 143 -8.91 9.61 -1.62
N SER A 144 -10.00 10.33 -1.93
CA SER A 144 -9.93 11.61 -2.66
C SER A 144 -9.42 12.80 -1.83
N SER A 145 -9.49 12.73 -0.49
CA SER A 145 -8.94 13.74 0.43
C SER A 145 -7.58 13.31 0.97
N LEU A 146 -6.59 14.21 0.91
CA LEU A 146 -5.23 13.94 1.41
C LEU A 146 -5.22 13.83 2.95
N GLU A 147 -5.99 14.67 3.64
CA GLU A 147 -6.15 14.61 5.09
C GLU A 147 -6.77 13.27 5.52
N ASP A 148 -7.75 12.77 4.77
CA ASP A 148 -8.44 11.52 5.08
C ASP A 148 -7.55 10.30 4.92
N VAL A 149 -6.79 10.25 3.82
CA VAL A 149 -5.77 9.20 3.61
C VAL A 149 -4.71 9.26 4.70
N THR A 150 -4.24 10.45 5.06
CA THR A 150 -3.15 10.65 6.02
C THR A 150 -3.56 10.60 7.49
N LYS A 151 -4.86 10.43 7.81
CA LYS A 151 -5.33 10.01 9.16
C LYS A 151 -4.73 8.67 9.60
N GLN A 152 -4.46 7.76 8.65
CA GLN A 152 -3.75 6.50 8.90
C GLN A 152 -2.21 6.66 8.86
N GLY A 153 -1.71 7.90 8.92
CA GLY A 153 -0.29 8.22 8.86
C GLY A 153 0.35 7.82 7.54
N LEU A 154 1.61 7.39 7.61
CA LEU A 154 2.37 6.93 6.45
C LEU A 154 1.70 5.72 5.76
N ASN A 155 1.11 4.79 6.52
CA ASN A 155 0.50 3.58 5.99
C ASN A 155 -0.62 3.88 4.98
N GLY A 156 -1.49 4.84 5.32
CA GLY A 156 -2.56 5.28 4.42
C GLY A 156 -2.01 5.83 3.11
N ALA A 157 -0.97 6.66 3.17
CA ALA A 157 -0.35 7.24 1.99
C ALA A 157 0.34 6.20 1.09
N ILE A 158 1.06 5.23 1.68
CA ILE A 158 1.67 4.10 0.94
C ILE A 158 0.61 3.33 0.17
N PHE A 159 -0.45 2.85 0.85
CA PHE A 159 -1.47 2.03 0.21
C PHE A 159 -2.30 2.80 -0.83
N ALA A 160 -2.65 4.06 -0.56
CA ALA A 160 -3.34 4.90 -1.54
C ALA A 160 -2.49 5.12 -2.80
N LEU A 161 -1.17 5.30 -2.65
CA LEU A 161 -0.26 5.48 -3.79
C LEU A 161 -0.12 4.18 -4.59
N LEU A 162 0.12 3.05 -3.92
CA LEU A 162 0.16 1.72 -4.57
C LEU A 162 -1.11 1.42 -5.36
N ALA A 163 -2.29 1.70 -4.78
CA ALA A 163 -3.56 1.41 -5.42
C ALA A 163 -3.83 2.31 -6.64
N VAL A 164 -3.53 3.61 -6.57
CA VAL A 164 -3.79 4.54 -7.68
C VAL A 164 -2.70 4.46 -8.77
N ASP A 165 -1.50 3.97 -8.46
CA ASP A 165 -0.46 3.67 -9.45
C ASP A 165 -0.52 2.26 -10.03
N ALA A 166 -1.42 1.42 -9.50
CA ALA A 166 -1.66 0.08 -10.04
C ALA A 166 -1.95 0.09 -11.54
N ASN A 167 -2.56 1.16 -12.06
CA ASN A 167 -2.70 1.37 -13.49
C ASN A 167 -2.51 2.86 -13.86
N PRO A 168 -1.83 3.19 -14.97
CA PRO A 168 -1.59 4.57 -15.39
C PRO A 168 -2.86 5.38 -15.66
N HIS A 169 -4.00 4.74 -15.93
CA HIS A 169 -5.27 5.43 -16.15
C HIS A 169 -5.96 5.90 -14.87
N TYR A 170 -5.61 5.35 -13.71
CA TYR A 170 -6.29 5.66 -12.46
C TYR A 170 -5.94 7.01 -11.87
N ASN A 171 -6.98 7.70 -11.38
CA ASN A 171 -6.94 8.99 -10.74
C ASN A 171 -7.87 9.02 -9.51
N PHE A 172 -7.55 9.87 -8.54
CA PHE A 172 -8.53 10.22 -7.52
C PHE A 172 -9.63 11.09 -8.17
N PRO A 173 -10.92 10.84 -7.88
CA PRO A 173 -11.98 11.76 -8.28
C PRO A 173 -11.83 13.10 -7.52
N THR A 174 -12.60 14.10 -7.94
CA THR A 174 -12.65 15.39 -7.25
C THR A 174 -13.08 15.21 -5.80
N ALA A 175 -12.26 15.69 -4.86
CA ALA A 175 -12.55 15.62 -3.44
C ALA A 175 -13.81 16.43 -3.10
N THR A 176 -14.71 15.83 -2.32
CA THR A 176 -15.92 16.49 -1.80
C THR A 176 -15.63 17.39 -0.60
N ASP A 177 -14.53 17.12 0.08
CA ASP A 177 -14.05 17.73 1.32
C ASP A 177 -12.54 17.55 1.44
N GLY A 178 -11.90 18.35 2.31
CA GLY A 178 -10.44 18.34 2.46
C GLY A 178 -9.66 18.91 1.26
N THR A 179 -8.36 18.67 1.26
CA THR A 179 -7.43 18.98 0.17
C THR A 179 -7.45 17.84 -0.85
N GLN A 180 -7.58 18.18 -2.14
CA GLN A 180 -7.52 17.20 -3.23
C GLN A 180 -6.27 16.33 -3.13
N ASN A 181 -6.48 15.02 -3.02
CA ASN A 181 -5.41 14.04 -3.09
C ASN A 181 -4.96 13.85 -4.55
N THR A 182 -3.65 13.66 -4.72
CA THR A 182 -2.99 13.43 -6.00
C THR A 182 -1.82 12.45 -5.80
N LYS A 183 -1.40 11.79 -6.87
CA LYS A 183 -0.20 10.95 -6.89
C LYS A 183 1.03 11.67 -6.30
N GLN A 184 1.31 12.90 -6.75
CA GLN A 184 2.44 13.68 -6.26
C GLN A 184 2.28 14.12 -4.80
N SER A 185 1.08 14.49 -4.32
CA SER A 185 0.91 14.86 -2.91
C SER A 185 1.12 13.69 -1.95
N LEU A 186 0.84 12.45 -2.38
CA LEU A 186 1.20 11.25 -1.63
C LEU A 186 2.71 11.03 -1.62
N VAL A 187 3.39 11.16 -2.77
CA VAL A 187 4.86 11.09 -2.86
C VAL A 187 5.50 12.14 -1.94
N ASP A 188 5.06 13.39 -1.99
CA ASP A 188 5.58 14.49 -1.18
C ASP A 188 5.36 14.25 0.32
N TYR A 189 4.18 13.74 0.71
CA TYR A 189 3.89 13.34 2.09
C TYR A 189 4.81 12.21 2.57
N ILE A 190 5.00 11.17 1.74
CA ILE A 190 5.86 10.01 2.04
C ILE A 190 7.32 10.45 2.19
N LEU A 191 7.84 11.32 1.32
CA LEU A 191 9.18 11.89 1.45
C LEU A 191 9.30 12.74 2.73
N GLY A 192 8.27 13.51 3.08
CA GLY A 192 8.18 14.26 4.34
C GLY A 192 8.13 13.39 5.61
N LYS A 193 8.01 12.06 5.47
CA LYS A 193 8.06 11.08 6.57
C LYS A 193 9.38 10.32 6.67
N GLU A 194 10.35 10.56 5.79
CA GLU A 194 11.65 9.90 5.87
C GLU A 194 12.37 10.25 7.19
N LEU A 195 12.96 9.23 7.84
CA LEU A 195 13.66 9.39 9.10
C LEU A 195 15.09 9.93 8.91
N GLN A 196 15.65 10.52 9.97
CA GLN A 196 17.04 10.96 9.96
C GLN A 196 17.98 9.75 9.80
N GLY A 197 18.66 9.68 8.65
CA GLY A 197 19.54 8.56 8.28
C GLY A 197 19.00 7.69 7.16
N GLY A 198 17.73 7.84 6.80
CA GLY A 198 17.03 7.02 5.81
C GLY A 198 16.00 6.08 6.43
N GLY A 199 15.16 5.52 5.57
CA GLY A 199 14.11 4.59 5.98
C GLY A 199 12.90 5.28 6.59
N TRP A 200 11.89 4.47 6.92
CA TRP A 200 10.58 4.90 7.37
C TRP A 200 10.05 3.98 8.48
N ASN A 201 9.02 4.43 9.20
CA ASN A 201 8.28 3.65 10.19
C ASN A 201 6.83 4.13 10.26
N LEU A 202 5.98 3.41 11.00
CA LEU A 202 4.66 3.93 11.39
C LEU A 202 4.74 4.88 12.59
N TYR A 203 5.59 4.55 13.57
CA TYR A 203 5.70 5.24 14.85
C TYR A 203 7.14 5.21 15.38
N GLY A 204 7.54 6.26 16.10
CA GLY A 204 8.87 6.39 16.71
C GLY A 204 9.89 7.05 15.79
N SER A 205 11.18 6.86 16.07
CA SER A 205 12.29 7.53 15.38
C SER A 205 13.33 6.58 14.77
N THR A 206 13.11 5.27 14.86
CA THR A 206 13.96 4.22 14.28
C THR A 206 13.29 3.69 13.02
N ALA A 207 14.05 3.44 11.96
CA ALA A 207 13.50 2.81 10.76
C ALA A 207 12.98 1.40 11.08
N ASP A 208 11.98 1.00 10.31
CA ASP A 208 11.40 -0.33 10.32
C ASP A 208 11.56 -0.92 8.91
N VAL A 209 12.02 -2.16 8.82
CA VAL A 209 12.34 -2.77 7.52
C VAL A 209 11.09 -2.99 6.67
N ASP A 210 9.98 -3.41 7.28
CA ASP A 210 8.72 -3.71 6.59
C ASP A 210 8.16 -2.43 5.97
N ILE A 211 8.07 -1.36 6.77
CA ILE A 211 7.57 -0.07 6.33
C ILE A 211 8.54 0.62 5.36
N THR A 212 9.85 0.47 5.54
CA THR A 212 10.85 0.98 4.60
C THR A 212 10.70 0.30 3.23
N ALA A 213 10.55 -1.02 3.21
CA ALA A 213 10.35 -1.79 2.00
C ALA A 213 9.02 -1.44 1.31
N MET A 214 7.90 -1.43 2.04
CA MET A 214 6.59 -1.02 1.52
C MET A 214 6.60 0.42 0.97
N THR A 215 7.32 1.33 1.62
CA THR A 215 7.51 2.71 1.13
C THR A 215 8.27 2.73 -0.19
N ILE A 216 9.33 1.94 -0.32
CA ILE A 216 10.11 1.83 -1.56
C ILE A 216 9.28 1.23 -2.69
N GLN A 217 8.41 0.25 -2.41
CA GLN A 217 7.47 -0.30 -3.41
C GLN A 217 6.57 0.79 -3.99
N ALA A 218 6.00 1.65 -3.13
CA ALA A 218 5.16 2.78 -3.54
C ALA A 218 5.93 3.88 -4.28
N LEU A 219 7.19 4.14 -3.90
CA LEU A 219 8.04 5.16 -4.51
C LEU A 219 8.76 4.69 -5.79
N ALA A 220 8.83 3.39 -6.07
CA ALA A 220 9.59 2.82 -7.19
C ALA A 220 9.23 3.41 -8.58
N PRO A 221 7.96 3.71 -8.92
CA PRO A 221 7.61 4.39 -10.18
C PRO A 221 8.23 5.79 -10.31
N TYR A 222 8.50 6.46 -9.19
CA TYR A 222 8.99 7.84 -9.11
C TYR A 222 10.52 7.94 -9.00
N LYS A 223 11.26 6.83 -9.11
CA LYS A 223 12.73 6.78 -8.98
C LYS A 223 13.52 7.63 -10.00
N SER A 224 12.85 8.25 -10.98
CA SER A 224 13.41 9.26 -11.88
C SER A 224 13.46 10.68 -11.26
N GLN A 225 12.64 10.96 -10.25
CA GLN A 225 12.70 12.20 -9.48
C GLN A 225 13.92 12.16 -8.54
N ALA A 226 14.78 13.18 -8.59
CA ALA A 226 16.06 13.17 -7.87
C ALA A 226 15.91 13.08 -6.34
N SER A 227 14.89 13.73 -5.77
CA SER A 227 14.54 13.64 -4.35
C SER A 227 14.12 12.23 -3.95
N VAL A 228 13.19 11.63 -4.72
CA VAL A 228 12.71 10.27 -4.51
C VAL A 228 13.85 9.27 -4.62
N LYS A 229 14.66 9.35 -5.68
CA LYS A 229 15.81 8.45 -5.86
C LYS A 229 16.76 8.52 -4.66
N ALA A 230 17.08 9.72 -4.18
CA ALA A 230 17.97 9.88 -3.03
C ALA A 230 17.40 9.29 -1.73
N ALA A 231 16.08 9.35 -1.53
CA ALA A 231 15.40 8.70 -0.39
C ALA A 231 15.37 7.17 -0.54
N ILE A 232 15.04 6.66 -1.73
CA ILE A 232 15.12 5.23 -2.07
C ILE A 232 16.53 4.69 -1.80
N ASP A 233 17.58 5.35 -2.30
CA ASP A 233 18.97 4.92 -2.12
C ASP A 233 19.33 4.80 -0.62
N ARG A 234 18.82 5.70 0.23
CA ARG A 234 19.00 5.62 1.69
C ARG A 234 18.18 4.50 2.32
N GLY A 235 16.94 4.31 1.91
CA GLY A 235 16.08 3.21 2.38
C GLY A 235 16.64 1.82 2.01
N VAL A 236 17.12 1.63 0.78
CA VAL A 236 17.82 0.40 0.35
C VAL A 236 19.04 0.13 1.23
N LYS A 237 19.83 1.16 1.53
CA LYS A 237 20.96 1.03 2.45
C LYS A 237 20.53 0.62 3.86
N VAL A 238 19.40 1.10 4.38
CA VAL A 238 18.83 0.66 5.67
C VAL A 238 18.50 -0.84 5.59
N MET A 239 17.72 -1.27 4.60
CA MET A 239 17.35 -2.69 4.42
C MET A 239 18.59 -3.60 4.29
N SER A 240 19.65 -3.18 3.59
CA SER A 240 20.90 -3.94 3.51
C SER A 240 21.68 -3.98 4.85
N THR A 241 21.61 -2.92 5.63
CA THR A 241 22.33 -2.81 6.93
C THR A 241 21.66 -3.65 8.01
N GLU A 242 20.33 -3.78 7.98
CA GLU A 242 19.53 -4.49 9.00
C GLU A 242 19.34 -5.99 8.71
N GLN A 243 19.75 -6.47 7.53
CA GLN A 243 19.68 -7.88 7.16
C GLN A 243 20.58 -8.74 8.06
N GLN A 244 20.03 -9.83 8.56
CA GLN A 244 20.64 -10.73 9.53
C GLN A 244 21.61 -11.73 8.86
N ALA A 245 22.35 -12.44 9.72
CA ALA A 245 23.39 -13.39 9.34
C ALA A 245 22.91 -14.60 8.51
N ASP A 246 21.62 -14.87 8.50
CA ASP A 246 20.90 -15.95 7.82
C ASP A 246 20.15 -15.47 6.56
N GLY A 247 20.43 -14.24 6.10
CA GLY A 247 19.78 -13.61 4.95
C GLY A 247 18.40 -13.00 5.27
N GLY A 248 17.85 -13.20 6.47
CA GLY A 248 16.53 -12.72 6.86
C GLY A 248 16.54 -11.42 7.66
N TYR A 249 15.43 -11.17 8.37
CA TYR A 249 15.21 -9.96 9.14
C TYR A 249 14.59 -10.23 10.52
N THR A 250 14.56 -9.19 11.35
CA THR A 250 13.88 -9.19 12.64
C THR A 250 13.09 -7.90 12.75
N SER A 251 11.76 -8.00 12.68
CA SER A 251 10.84 -6.87 12.87
C SER A 251 10.19 -6.96 14.25
N TYR A 252 10.12 -5.83 14.96
CA TYR A 252 9.65 -5.72 16.36
C TYR A 252 10.19 -6.77 17.36
N GLY A 253 11.40 -7.32 17.10
CA GLY A 253 12.04 -8.34 17.94
C GLY A 253 11.71 -9.80 17.56
N THR A 254 10.97 -10.05 16.49
CA THR A 254 10.62 -11.38 15.99
C THR A 254 11.26 -11.64 14.62
N VAL A 255 12.02 -12.74 14.51
CA VAL A 255 12.47 -13.28 13.21
C VAL A 255 11.25 -13.86 12.50
N ASN A 256 10.96 -13.33 11.32
CA ASN A 256 9.79 -13.68 10.52
C ASN A 256 10.12 -13.64 9.02
N VAL A 257 9.28 -14.26 8.18
CA VAL A 257 9.52 -14.31 6.73
C VAL A 257 8.98 -13.09 6.00
N GLU A 258 7.90 -12.50 6.51
CA GLU A 258 7.18 -11.40 5.90
C GLU A 258 8.06 -10.15 5.71
N SER A 259 8.97 -9.88 6.66
CA SER A 259 10.00 -8.85 6.51
C SER A 259 10.93 -9.09 5.32
N THR A 260 11.35 -10.33 5.10
CA THR A 260 12.19 -10.70 3.94
C THR A 260 11.40 -10.60 2.64
N ASP A 261 10.12 -10.99 2.65
CA ASP A 261 9.20 -10.88 1.51
C ASP A 261 9.03 -9.44 1.03
N GLN A 262 8.80 -8.50 1.96
CA GLN A 262 8.67 -7.07 1.62
C GLN A 262 9.93 -6.52 0.94
N VAL A 263 11.12 -6.92 1.40
CA VAL A 263 12.40 -6.50 0.80
C VAL A 263 12.56 -7.07 -0.61
N VAL A 264 12.18 -8.33 -0.85
CA VAL A 264 12.19 -8.93 -2.20
C VAL A 264 11.26 -8.16 -3.14
N VAL A 265 10.05 -7.80 -2.71
CA VAL A 265 9.12 -7.01 -3.53
C VAL A 265 9.64 -5.58 -3.77
N ALA A 266 10.27 -4.95 -2.79
CA ALA A 266 10.89 -3.63 -2.95
C ALA A 266 12.04 -3.64 -3.97
N LEU A 267 12.96 -4.61 -3.88
CA LEU A 267 14.08 -4.74 -4.82
C LEU A 267 13.61 -5.04 -6.25
N THR A 268 12.67 -5.97 -6.41
CA THR A 268 12.13 -6.32 -7.73
C THR A 268 11.36 -5.16 -8.37
N ALA A 269 10.61 -4.36 -7.60
CA ALA A 269 9.99 -3.11 -8.08
C ALA A 269 11.02 -2.04 -8.52
N LEU A 270 12.18 -1.99 -7.86
CA LEU A 270 13.29 -1.14 -8.30
C LEU A 270 14.00 -1.67 -9.55
N GLY A 271 13.80 -2.94 -9.94
CA GLY A 271 14.55 -3.62 -10.99
C GLY A 271 15.92 -4.13 -10.52
N VAL A 272 16.08 -4.37 -9.22
CA VAL A 272 17.28 -4.90 -8.57
C VAL A 272 17.08 -6.38 -8.28
N ASN A 273 18.04 -7.23 -8.69
CA ASN A 273 17.98 -8.66 -8.41
C ASN A 273 18.15 -8.93 -6.90
N PRO A 274 17.21 -9.61 -6.21
CA PRO A 274 17.31 -9.90 -4.77
C PRO A 274 18.56 -10.67 -4.33
N VAL A 275 19.15 -11.52 -5.19
CA VAL A 275 20.34 -12.34 -4.86
C VAL A 275 21.67 -11.61 -5.06
N ASN A 276 21.66 -10.28 -5.02
CA ASN A 276 22.87 -9.48 -5.19
C ASN A 276 23.75 -9.49 -3.93
N ALA A 277 25.02 -9.08 -4.06
CA ALA A 277 25.99 -9.10 -2.97
C ALA A 277 25.70 -8.11 -1.82
N GLU A 278 24.91 -7.06 -2.06
CA GLU A 278 24.47 -6.14 -1.00
C GLU A 278 23.41 -6.80 -0.09
N PHE A 279 22.62 -7.73 -0.64
CA PHE A 279 21.55 -8.48 0.04
C PHE A 279 21.86 -9.97 0.27
N THR A 280 23.15 -10.32 0.32
CA THR A 280 23.63 -11.67 0.65
C THR A 280 24.54 -11.59 1.89
N LYS A 281 24.19 -12.25 2.99
CA LYS A 281 24.99 -12.26 4.23
C LYS A 281 25.46 -13.68 4.54
N ASN A 282 26.75 -13.85 4.84
CA ASN A 282 27.39 -15.14 5.12
C ASN A 282 27.15 -16.26 4.07
N GLY A 283 26.82 -15.88 2.83
CA GLY A 283 26.47 -16.83 1.76
C GLY A 283 24.98 -17.22 1.71
N HIS A 284 24.13 -16.65 2.55
CA HIS A 284 22.68 -16.78 2.50
C HIS A 284 22.04 -15.57 1.78
N THR A 285 21.16 -15.84 0.83
CA THR A 285 20.36 -14.82 0.13
C THR A 285 19.03 -14.57 0.84
N LEU A 286 18.30 -13.53 0.39
CA LEU A 286 16.89 -13.32 0.78
C LEU A 286 16.00 -14.54 0.41
N LEU A 287 16.31 -15.23 -0.69
CA LEU A 287 15.51 -16.34 -1.19
C LEU A 287 15.81 -17.64 -0.43
N ASP A 288 17.07 -17.88 -0.04
CA ASP A 288 17.44 -18.95 0.90
C ASP A 288 16.65 -18.82 2.21
N ASN A 289 16.53 -17.59 2.71
CA ASN A 289 15.78 -17.31 3.93
C ASN A 289 14.29 -17.63 3.76
N ILE A 290 13.62 -17.08 2.73
CA ILE A 290 12.18 -17.35 2.45
C ILE A 290 11.91 -18.85 2.29
N LEU A 291 12.77 -19.57 1.55
CA LEU A 291 12.64 -21.01 1.34
C LEU A 291 12.75 -21.84 2.62
N ALA A 292 13.43 -21.36 3.67
CA ALA A 292 13.51 -22.05 4.97
C ALA A 292 12.17 -22.06 5.74
N PHE A 293 11.25 -21.14 5.42
CA PHE A 293 9.91 -21.06 6.01
C PHE A 293 8.85 -21.82 5.21
N HIS A 294 9.13 -22.21 3.97
CA HIS A 294 8.22 -23.00 3.13
C HIS A 294 7.90 -24.38 3.74
N ILE A 295 6.66 -24.83 3.58
CA ILE A 295 6.20 -26.18 3.90
C ILE A 295 5.79 -26.83 2.59
N ALA A 296 6.53 -27.86 2.17
CA ALA A 296 6.33 -28.55 0.90
C ALA A 296 4.87 -29.00 0.68
N GLY A 297 4.34 -28.74 -0.52
CA GLY A 297 2.94 -28.97 -0.88
C GLY A 297 1.93 -28.04 -0.20
N SER A 298 2.38 -26.95 0.44
CA SER A 298 1.54 -26.01 1.19
C SER A 298 2.06 -24.57 1.04
N GLY A 299 1.88 -23.75 2.08
CA GLY A 299 2.39 -22.38 2.15
C GLY A 299 3.59 -22.22 3.07
N PHE A 300 3.64 -21.12 3.82
CA PHE A 300 4.80 -20.68 4.60
C PHE A 300 4.46 -20.55 6.08
N LYS A 301 5.49 -20.61 6.93
CA LYS A 301 5.40 -20.34 8.37
C LYS A 301 5.69 -18.87 8.65
N HIS A 302 5.07 -18.30 9.68
CA HIS A 302 5.48 -16.98 10.21
C HIS A 302 6.85 -17.03 10.91
N THR A 303 7.15 -18.08 11.69
CA THR A 303 8.43 -18.26 12.39
C THR A 303 9.10 -19.59 12.01
N PRO A 304 10.42 -19.76 12.17
CA PRO A 304 11.12 -20.98 11.70
C PRO A 304 10.57 -22.30 12.25
N THR A 305 9.98 -22.27 13.46
CA THR A 305 9.39 -23.42 14.17
C THR A 305 7.86 -23.47 14.11
N GLY A 306 7.22 -22.58 13.35
CA GLY A 306 5.77 -22.51 13.20
C GLY A 306 5.15 -23.62 12.34
N ALA A 307 3.82 -23.62 12.31
CA ALA A 307 3.02 -24.30 11.29
C ALA A 307 2.76 -23.35 10.10
N VAL A 308 2.01 -23.81 9.10
CA VAL A 308 1.50 -22.96 8.00
C VAL A 308 0.72 -21.80 8.61
N ASP A 309 1.08 -20.57 8.22
CA ASP A 309 0.41 -19.33 8.61
C ASP A 309 -0.17 -18.65 7.37
N GLY A 310 -1.35 -18.04 7.52
CA GLY A 310 -2.04 -17.37 6.40
C GLY A 310 -1.27 -16.17 5.88
N MET A 311 -0.85 -15.26 6.76
CA MET A 311 -0.17 -14.02 6.38
C MET A 311 1.23 -14.31 5.81
N ALA A 312 1.98 -15.22 6.41
CA ALA A 312 3.25 -15.68 5.85
C ALA A 312 3.05 -16.28 4.45
N THR A 313 2.04 -17.14 4.28
CA THR A 313 1.73 -17.74 2.96
C THR A 313 1.36 -16.68 1.93
N GLU A 314 0.53 -15.71 2.29
CA GLU A 314 0.14 -14.59 1.43
C GLU A 314 1.35 -13.78 0.95
N GLN A 315 2.22 -13.36 1.88
CA GLN A 315 3.34 -12.47 1.58
C GLN A 315 4.45 -13.19 0.83
N SER A 316 4.84 -14.40 1.28
CA SER A 316 5.86 -15.18 0.58
C SER A 316 5.39 -15.61 -0.80
N PHE A 317 4.10 -15.93 -0.98
CA PHE A 317 3.58 -16.24 -2.31
C PHE A 317 3.70 -15.05 -3.26
N TYR A 318 3.22 -13.86 -2.90
CA TYR A 318 3.35 -12.71 -3.81
C TYR A 318 4.81 -12.25 -3.99
N ALA A 319 5.70 -12.50 -3.02
CA ALA A 319 7.12 -12.16 -3.13
C ALA A 319 7.85 -13.09 -4.11
N LEU A 320 7.57 -14.40 -4.07
CA LEU A 320 8.06 -15.34 -5.08
C LEU A 320 7.49 -15.03 -6.48
N VAL A 321 6.22 -14.62 -6.57
CA VAL A 321 5.63 -14.10 -7.83
C VAL A 321 6.33 -12.83 -8.30
N ALA A 322 6.61 -11.86 -7.43
CA ALA A 322 7.32 -10.63 -7.80
C ALA A 322 8.73 -10.93 -8.34
N TYR A 323 9.41 -11.91 -7.75
CA TYR A 323 10.71 -12.39 -8.22
C TYR A 323 10.63 -13.14 -9.56
N GLU A 324 9.65 -14.03 -9.76
CA GLU A 324 9.43 -14.68 -11.06
C GLU A 324 9.13 -13.66 -12.16
N ARG A 325 8.27 -12.67 -11.88
CA ARG A 325 7.97 -11.56 -12.81
C ARG A 325 9.23 -10.76 -13.16
N PHE A 326 10.09 -10.47 -12.17
CA PHE A 326 11.38 -9.81 -12.38
C PHE A 326 12.31 -10.64 -13.28
N LEU A 327 12.46 -11.94 -13.03
CA LEU A 327 13.28 -12.83 -13.87
C LEU A 327 12.78 -12.91 -15.32
N ASN A 328 11.46 -12.86 -15.51
CA ASN A 328 10.81 -12.90 -16.83
C ASN A 328 10.74 -11.53 -17.53
N GLY A 329 11.25 -10.45 -16.92
CA GLY A 329 11.19 -9.09 -17.48
C GLY A 329 9.77 -8.52 -17.59
N GLN A 330 8.84 -9.01 -16.77
CA GLN A 330 7.45 -8.55 -16.70
C GLN A 330 7.34 -7.28 -15.84
N THR A 331 6.18 -6.61 -15.90
CA THR A 331 5.87 -5.49 -14.99
C THR A 331 5.93 -5.94 -13.53
N SER A 332 6.28 -5.02 -12.62
CA SER A 332 6.42 -5.32 -11.17
C SER A 332 5.10 -5.80 -10.55
N LEU A 333 5.13 -6.34 -9.32
CA LEU A 333 3.94 -6.90 -8.67
C LEU A 333 2.73 -5.94 -8.71
N TYR A 334 2.95 -4.69 -8.34
CA TYR A 334 1.91 -3.65 -8.27
C TYR A 334 1.68 -2.90 -9.59
N ASP A 335 2.63 -2.89 -10.53
CA ASP A 335 2.47 -2.26 -11.85
C ASP A 335 1.61 -3.14 -12.77
N MET A 336 0.30 -2.89 -12.81
CA MET A 336 -0.67 -3.62 -13.62
C MET A 336 -1.03 -2.84 -14.91
N SER A 337 -0.08 -2.07 -15.44
CA SER A 337 -0.19 -1.44 -16.77
C SER A 337 -0.23 -2.47 -17.91
N ASP A 338 0.20 -3.71 -17.67
CA ASP A 338 0.12 -4.84 -18.58
C ASP A 338 -1.28 -5.46 -18.70
N LEU A 339 -2.23 -5.09 -17.82
CA LEU A 339 -3.58 -5.65 -17.81
C LEU A 339 -4.57 -4.79 -18.59
N HIS A 340 -5.29 -5.41 -19.52
CA HIS A 340 -6.50 -4.82 -20.10
C HIS A 340 -7.64 -4.87 -19.08
N GLN A 341 -8.11 -3.71 -18.63
CA GLN A 341 -9.24 -3.63 -17.71
C GLN A 341 -10.57 -3.76 -18.46
N ALA A 342 -11.45 -4.61 -17.94
CA ALA A 342 -12.86 -4.63 -18.30
C ALA A 342 -13.68 -3.80 -17.30
N ALA A 343 -14.79 -3.22 -17.76
CA ALA A 343 -15.79 -2.67 -16.85
C ALA A 343 -16.30 -3.78 -15.92
N THR A 344 -16.22 -3.56 -14.60
CA THR A 344 -16.55 -4.60 -13.64
C THR A 344 -18.06 -4.83 -13.63
N PRO A 345 -18.55 -6.04 -13.99
CA PRO A 345 -19.98 -6.24 -14.20
C PRO A 345 -20.76 -6.01 -12.90
N ALA A 346 -21.84 -5.23 -12.99
CA ALA A 346 -22.79 -5.10 -11.90
C ALA A 346 -23.40 -6.48 -11.57
N PRO A 347 -23.73 -6.76 -10.29
CA PRO A 347 -24.44 -7.97 -9.93
C PRO A 347 -25.71 -8.12 -10.77
N ALA A 348 -25.93 -9.32 -11.32
CA ALA A 348 -27.23 -9.63 -11.89
C ALA A 348 -28.30 -9.41 -10.81
N LYS A 349 -29.28 -8.55 -11.08
CA LYS A 349 -30.44 -8.45 -10.19
C LYS A 349 -31.09 -9.82 -10.14
N ASP A 350 -31.21 -10.39 -8.93
CA ASP A 350 -32.03 -11.57 -8.72
C ASP A 350 -33.40 -11.35 -9.39
N PRO A 351 -33.94 -12.32 -10.14
CA PRO A 351 -35.26 -12.18 -10.73
C PRO A 351 -36.27 -11.97 -9.60
N GLU A 352 -36.76 -10.74 -9.51
CA GLU A 352 -37.65 -10.26 -8.46
C GLU A 352 -38.78 -11.26 -8.27
N LYS A 353 -38.82 -11.92 -7.10
CA LYS A 353 -39.78 -12.98 -6.79
C LYS A 353 -41.18 -12.39 -6.83
N THR A 354 -41.80 -12.48 -7.99
CA THR A 354 -43.04 -11.76 -8.30
C THR A 354 -44.14 -12.34 -7.43
N THR A 355 -44.47 -11.63 -6.36
CA THR A 355 -45.53 -12.07 -5.46
C THR A 355 -46.85 -11.98 -6.23
N ALA A 356 -47.39 -13.14 -6.61
CA ALA A 356 -48.60 -13.21 -7.42
C ALA A 356 -49.82 -12.75 -6.60
N THR A 357 -50.07 -11.44 -6.59
CA THR A 357 -51.27 -10.85 -6.01
C THR A 357 -52.48 -11.33 -6.81
N LYS A 358 -53.22 -12.27 -6.21
CA LYS A 358 -54.40 -12.88 -6.79
C LYS A 358 -55.44 -11.82 -7.13
N ALA A 359 -55.67 -11.58 -8.42
CA ALA A 359 -56.69 -10.67 -8.89
C ALA A 359 -58.07 -11.10 -8.36
N LYS A 360 -58.79 -10.16 -7.73
CA LYS A 360 -60.23 -10.28 -7.52
C LYS A 360 -60.92 -9.34 -8.49
N THR A 361 -61.64 -9.92 -9.44
CA THR A 361 -62.54 -9.22 -10.34
C THR A 361 -63.68 -8.59 -9.55
N ASP A 362 -64.01 -7.34 -9.82
CA ASP A 362 -65.38 -6.80 -9.75
C ASP A 362 -65.48 -5.59 -10.70
N THR A 363 -66.66 -5.41 -11.30
CA THR A 363 -66.84 -4.67 -12.57
C THR A 363 -67.81 -3.49 -12.41
N SER A 364 -67.64 -2.44 -13.25
CA SER A 364 -68.58 -1.32 -13.47
C SER A 364 -68.58 -0.26 -12.34
N SER A 365 -68.57 1.05 -12.61
CA SER A 365 -69.31 1.74 -13.67
C SER A 365 -68.76 3.13 -14.02
N THR A 366 -69.01 3.56 -15.26
CA THR A 366 -68.64 4.86 -15.84
C THR A 366 -69.48 6.03 -15.29
N LYS A 367 -68.86 7.19 -15.03
CA LYS A 367 -69.51 8.49 -15.35
C LYS A 367 -68.48 9.54 -15.75
N GLN A 368 -68.87 10.38 -16.71
CA GLN A 368 -68.07 11.36 -17.44
C GLN A 368 -68.80 12.70 -17.40
N GLU A 369 -68.07 13.82 -17.19
CA GLU A 369 -68.38 15.24 -17.52
C GLU A 369 -67.16 16.05 -17.01
N THR A 370 -66.30 16.68 -17.83
CA THR A 370 -66.44 18.01 -18.48
C THR A 370 -66.75 19.15 -17.49
N THR A 371 -66.08 20.32 -17.46
CA THR A 371 -65.44 21.13 -18.54
C THR A 371 -64.16 21.88 -18.05
N ALA A 372 -63.48 22.60 -18.96
CA ALA A 372 -62.19 23.26 -18.74
C ALA A 372 -62.28 24.77 -18.36
N PRO A 373 -61.29 25.65 -18.67
CA PRO A 373 -60.25 26.17 -17.76
C PRO A 373 -60.38 27.69 -17.51
N VAL A 374 -59.36 28.38 -16.92
CA VAL A 374 -58.85 29.74 -17.34
C VAL A 374 -57.80 30.38 -16.37
N THR A 375 -56.67 30.85 -16.94
CA THR A 375 -55.64 31.88 -16.54
C THR A 375 -55.24 32.13 -15.06
N LYS A 376 -53.93 32.10 -14.70
CA LYS A 376 -52.82 33.09 -14.91
C LYS A 376 -52.93 34.46 -14.21
N SER A 377 -52.03 34.72 -13.26
CA SER A 377 -51.14 35.91 -13.11
C SER A 377 -50.12 35.59 -11.99
N GLY A 378 -48.83 35.96 -11.98
CA GLY A 378 -48.25 37.32 -12.08
C GLY A 378 -48.32 37.99 -10.69
N THR A 379 -47.26 38.56 -10.08
CA THR A 379 -45.92 38.93 -10.58
C THR A 379 -44.93 39.12 -9.40
N ALA A 380 -43.63 39.27 -9.68
CA ALA A 380 -42.57 39.54 -8.69
C ALA A 380 -42.62 40.97 -8.08
N LYS A 381 -41.89 41.22 -6.97
CA LYS A 381 -40.57 41.94 -6.99
C LYS A 381 -40.05 42.33 -5.59
N ALA A 382 -38.73 42.36 -5.46
CA ALA A 382 -37.91 42.70 -4.28
C ALA A 382 -38.10 44.14 -3.71
N LYS A 383 -37.57 44.41 -2.49
CA LYS A 383 -36.23 45.04 -2.27
C LYS A 383 -36.10 45.81 -0.91
N THR A 384 -34.96 45.64 -0.21
CA THR A 384 -34.34 46.60 0.78
C THR A 384 -35.13 46.94 2.09
N THR A 385 -34.56 47.42 3.22
CA THR A 385 -33.25 48.05 3.55
C THR A 385 -32.97 48.01 5.08
N SER A 386 -31.68 48.09 5.51
CA SER A 386 -31.11 48.80 6.72
C SER A 386 -31.70 48.58 8.15
N SER A 387 -30.97 48.67 9.28
CA SER A 387 -29.53 48.85 9.59
C SER A 387 -29.27 48.90 11.11
N ALA A 388 -28.10 48.43 11.58
CA ALA A 388 -27.35 48.86 12.79
C ALA A 388 -28.02 48.66 14.19
N LYS A 389 -27.33 48.68 15.34
CA LYS A 389 -25.99 49.21 15.69
C LYS A 389 -25.38 48.57 16.97
N ALA A 390 -24.11 48.13 16.89
CA ALA A 390 -23.01 48.16 17.89
C ALA A 390 -23.21 47.51 19.31
N ASP A 391 -22.21 47.35 20.20
CA ASP A 391 -20.94 48.08 20.41
C ASP A 391 -19.79 47.25 21.05
N THR A 392 -18.53 47.54 20.68
CA THR A 392 -17.27 47.46 21.49
C THR A 392 -16.78 46.08 22.03
N ASN A 393 -15.51 45.78 22.40
CA ASN A 393 -14.17 46.42 22.39
C ASN A 393 -13.10 45.32 22.71
N THR A 394 -11.78 45.38 22.45
CA THR A 394 -10.87 46.26 21.68
C THR A 394 -9.62 45.42 21.24
N ALA A 395 -8.74 45.97 20.38
CA ALA A 395 -7.33 45.53 20.20
C ALA A 395 -6.37 46.47 21.02
N PRO A 396 -5.01 46.51 20.90
CA PRO A 396 -4.15 46.19 19.75
C PRO A 396 -2.85 45.39 20.03
N ALA A 397 -2.07 45.17 18.97
CA ALA A 397 -0.84 44.39 18.89
C ALA A 397 0.45 45.21 19.17
N THR A 398 1.60 44.50 19.25
CA THR A 398 2.94 45.05 18.94
C THR A 398 3.84 43.99 18.29
N ASP A 399 4.62 44.41 17.30
CA ASP A 399 5.75 43.66 16.73
C ASP A 399 6.89 43.43 17.74
N ALA A 400 7.78 42.46 17.46
CA ALA A 400 9.22 42.73 17.21
C ALA A 400 10.09 41.47 17.07
N THR A 401 11.01 41.53 16.10
CA THR A 401 12.19 40.68 15.93
C THR A 401 13.21 40.74 17.08
N SER A 402 13.94 39.65 17.34
CA SER A 402 15.42 39.71 17.47
C SER A 402 16.06 38.32 17.44
N ALA A 403 17.38 38.27 17.17
CA ALA A 403 18.19 37.06 17.11
C ALA A 403 19.40 37.14 18.06
N ALA A 404 19.76 36.01 18.68
CA ALA A 404 21.08 35.66 19.23
C ALA A 404 21.00 34.19 19.71
N ALA A 405 21.85 33.20 19.40
CA ALA A 405 23.29 33.08 19.16
C ALA A 405 24.04 32.41 20.35
N ALA A 406 24.80 31.35 20.01
CA ALA A 406 25.80 30.65 20.84
C ALA A 406 25.26 29.80 22.03
N THR A 407 25.93 28.74 22.53
CA THR A 407 27.31 28.26 22.26
C THR A 407 27.41 26.72 22.36
N LYS A 408 28.43 26.14 21.69
CA LYS A 408 28.91 24.75 21.84
C LYS A 408 29.15 24.32 23.30
N GLN A 409 28.95 23.03 23.59
CA GLN A 409 29.92 22.24 24.36
C GLN A 409 30.23 20.90 23.67
N LYS A 410 31.45 20.39 23.92
CA LYS A 410 32.07 19.23 23.25
C LYS A 410 32.90 18.45 24.26
N ARG A 411 32.55 17.17 24.50
CA ARG A 411 33.33 16.07 25.12
C ARG A 411 32.38 14.87 25.26
N GLY A 412 32.78 13.60 25.18
CA GLY A 412 34.09 13.01 24.89
C GLY A 412 33.90 11.52 24.53
N ALA A 413 34.94 10.85 24.03
CA ALA A 413 34.88 9.46 23.58
C ALA A 413 35.30 8.45 24.68
N ALA A 414 35.29 7.16 24.32
CA ALA A 414 35.67 5.95 25.11
C ALA A 414 34.57 5.42 26.06
N SER A 415 34.40 4.10 26.25
CA SER A 415 35.04 2.94 25.60
C SER A 415 34.24 1.64 25.77
N ASN A 416 34.53 0.71 24.86
CA ASN A 416 34.16 -0.71 24.83
C ASN A 416 34.36 -1.45 26.18
N GLN A 417 33.43 -2.34 26.57
CA GLN A 417 33.73 -3.64 27.20
C GLN A 417 32.52 -4.59 27.20
N SER A 418 32.80 -5.89 27.30
CA SER A 418 31.94 -6.98 26.82
C SER A 418 31.89 -8.19 27.75
N GLN A 419 30.74 -8.87 27.79
CA GLN A 419 30.53 -10.27 28.22
C GLN A 419 30.74 -10.64 29.72
N PRO A 420 30.29 -11.84 30.17
CA PRO A 420 29.43 -12.85 29.52
C PRO A 420 28.19 -13.27 30.35
N ALA A 421 27.40 -14.19 29.76
CA ALA A 421 26.19 -14.79 30.33
C ALA A 421 26.45 -15.84 31.44
N ALA A 422 25.39 -16.21 32.17
CA ALA A 422 25.32 -17.40 33.02
C ALA A 422 24.04 -18.22 32.72
N THR A 423 24.21 -19.51 32.48
CA THR A 423 23.15 -20.50 32.21
C THR A 423 22.72 -21.25 33.47
N ALA A 424 21.42 -21.46 33.68
CA ALA A 424 20.93 -22.48 34.63
C ALA A 424 19.50 -23.00 34.32
N LYS A 425 19.47 -24.24 33.83
CA LYS A 425 18.47 -25.33 33.98
C LYS A 425 17.01 -25.08 34.41
N GLN A 426 16.14 -25.82 33.72
CA GLN A 426 14.76 -26.19 34.10
C GLN A 426 14.64 -26.83 35.50
N THR A 427 13.52 -26.58 36.17
CA THR A 427 12.76 -27.58 36.94
C THR A 427 11.24 -27.36 36.78
N SER A 428 10.46 -28.41 36.98
CA SER A 428 9.00 -28.47 36.80
C SER A 428 8.23 -28.23 38.11
N GLY A 429 6.98 -27.73 38.01
CA GLY A 429 6.05 -27.76 39.16
C GLY A 429 4.85 -26.81 39.04
N LYS A 430 3.63 -27.36 39.01
CA LYS A 430 2.37 -26.58 39.09
C LYS A 430 2.17 -26.00 40.50
N ALA A 431 1.81 -24.72 40.60
CA ALA A 431 0.73 -24.23 41.47
C ALA A 431 0.40 -22.76 41.17
N LEU A 432 -0.90 -22.44 41.00
CA LEU A 432 -1.42 -21.07 41.04
C LEU A 432 -1.84 -20.71 42.48
N PRO A 433 -1.52 -19.51 42.96
CA PRO A 433 -2.35 -18.85 43.96
C PRO A 433 -2.81 -17.45 43.51
N GLN A 434 -4.14 -17.29 43.57
CA GLN A 434 -4.94 -16.11 43.98
C GLN A 434 -4.39 -14.68 43.81
N LEU A 435 -5.26 -13.79 43.31
CA LEU A 435 -5.01 -12.35 43.23
C LEU A 435 -4.89 -11.71 44.62
N GLY A 436 -3.85 -10.88 44.80
CA GLY A 436 -3.71 -9.94 45.91
C GLY A 436 -3.69 -8.50 45.40
N THR A 437 -4.57 -7.65 45.94
CA THR A 437 -4.73 -6.24 45.53
C THR A 437 -3.59 -5.36 46.05
N SER A 438 -3.00 -4.50 45.20
CA SER A 438 -2.49 -3.17 45.57
C SER A 438 -2.20 -2.31 44.34
N SER A 439 -2.60 -1.03 44.41
CA SER A 439 -2.50 -0.07 43.31
C SER A 439 -1.14 0.64 43.26
N ALA A 440 -0.44 0.56 42.13
CA ALA A 440 0.60 1.51 41.73
C ALA A 440 0.85 1.40 40.21
N LEU A 441 1.33 2.49 39.58
CA LEU A 441 1.77 2.57 38.17
C LEU A 441 0.67 2.51 37.07
N LEU A 442 -0.25 3.48 37.09
CA LEU A 442 -0.77 4.05 35.83
C LEU A 442 0.30 5.02 35.28
N LEU A 443 1.08 4.61 34.26
CA LEU A 443 1.72 5.48 33.24
C LEU A 443 2.60 4.72 32.23
N SER A 444 2.10 3.62 31.64
CA SER A 444 2.79 2.95 30.50
C SER A 444 1.90 2.09 29.58
N ALA A 445 0.57 2.07 29.78
CA ALA A 445 -0.32 1.09 29.16
C ALA A 445 -1.08 1.55 27.89
N ILE A 446 -0.71 2.69 27.28
CA ILE A 446 -1.40 3.23 26.09
C ILE A 446 -0.67 2.88 24.77
N GLY A 447 0.65 2.61 24.82
CA GLY A 447 1.45 2.33 23.61
C GLY A 447 1.32 0.92 23.02
N LEU A 448 0.89 -0.08 23.80
CA LEU A 448 0.83 -1.49 23.36
C LEU A 448 -0.57 -1.97 22.93
N ALA A 449 -1.63 -1.20 23.19
CA ALA A 449 -3.01 -1.60 22.87
C ALA A 449 -3.43 -1.35 21.40
N LEU A 450 -2.65 -0.55 20.65
CA LEU A 450 -2.97 -0.18 19.25
C LEU A 450 -2.27 -1.06 18.21
N LEU A 451 -1.08 -1.60 18.48
CA LEU A 451 -0.34 -2.42 17.51
C LEU A 451 -0.90 -3.84 17.32
N GLY A 452 -1.55 -4.40 18.34
CA GLY A 452 -2.33 -5.63 18.16
C GLY A 452 -3.52 -5.44 17.21
N LEU A 453 -4.08 -4.22 17.11
CA LEU A 453 -5.28 -3.95 16.33
C LEU A 453 -5.02 -3.72 14.83
N VAL A 454 -3.79 -3.41 14.43
CA VAL A 454 -3.43 -3.07 13.05
C VAL A 454 -2.74 -4.23 12.31
N PHE A 455 -2.18 -5.21 13.04
CA PHE A 455 -1.50 -6.36 12.42
C PHE A 455 -1.97 -7.75 12.90
N VAL A 456 -2.43 -7.93 14.15
CA VAL A 456 -2.80 -9.26 14.69
C VAL A 456 -4.04 -9.25 15.60
N ILE A 457 -5.23 -9.13 14.99
CA ILE A 457 -6.42 -9.87 15.45
C ILE A 457 -6.88 -10.74 14.30
N GLY A 458 -6.34 -11.95 14.23
CA GLY A 458 -6.73 -12.93 13.23
C GLY A 458 -8.22 -13.29 13.35
N ARG A 459 -8.97 -13.10 12.25
CA ARG A 459 -10.23 -13.81 12.06
C ARG A 459 -9.92 -15.31 12.06
N LYS A 460 -10.64 -16.08 12.89
CA LYS A 460 -10.47 -17.54 12.99
C LYS A 460 -10.90 -18.24 11.70
N VAL A 461 -10.00 -18.37 10.73
CA VAL A 461 -10.16 -19.38 9.68
C VAL A 461 -9.78 -20.73 10.29
N ARG A 462 -10.78 -21.57 10.53
CA ARG A 462 -10.56 -22.97 10.93
C ARG A 462 -10.32 -23.81 9.69
N PHE A 463 -9.05 -23.95 9.30
CA PHE A 463 -8.66 -25.08 8.47
C PHE A 463 -8.64 -26.34 9.32
N ASN A 464 -9.67 -27.17 9.18
CA ASN A 464 -9.64 -28.54 9.65
C ASN A 464 -8.96 -29.40 8.56
N ALA A 465 -7.84 -30.02 8.95
CA ALA A 465 -7.16 -31.20 8.36
C ALA A 465 -7.41 -31.53 6.88
#